data_AF-A0A530BC25-F1
#
_entry.id   AF-A0A530BC25-F1
#
_cell.length_a   1.000
_cell.length_b   1.000
_cell.length_c   1.000
_cell.angle_alpha   90.00
_cell.angle_beta   90.00
_cell.angle_gamma   90.00
#
_symmetry.space_group_name_H-M   'P 1'
#
loop_
_entity.id
_entity.type
_entity.pdbx_description
1 polymer ?
#
loop_
_entity_poly.entity_id
_entity_poly.type
_entity_poly.pdbx_seq_one_letter_code
_entity_poly.pdbx_strand_id
1 'polypeptide(L)' 'MCSLCALDLRSQKFGADDIAQTRVGHIEAVTFRSPAGFDILFDVTASAYFARAVASVAGHTDQHRGHS' A
#
# COMPACT_ATOMS: atom_id res chain seq x y z
N MET A 1 3.12 1.17 3.11
CA MET A 1 2.03 1.76 2.30
C MET A 1 2.29 3.19 1.83
N CYS A 2 2.82 4.10 2.65
CA CYS A 2 3.05 5.48 2.23
C CYS A 2 3.96 5.64 1.00
N SER A 3 4.88 4.70 0.76
CA SER A 3 5.76 4.64 -0.41
C SER A 3 5.16 3.91 -1.62
N LEU A 4 3.99 3.28 -1.45
CA LEU A 4 3.34 2.46 -2.48
C LEU A 4 2.06 3.10 -3.00
N CYS A 5 1.33 3.85 -2.17
CA CYS A 5 0.02 4.41 -2.48
C CYS A 5 0.14 5.91 -2.79
N ALA A 6 -0.61 6.38 -3.80
CA ALA A 6 -0.66 7.79 -4.17
C ALA A 6 -1.54 8.65 -3.23
N LEU A 7 -2.34 8.03 -2.35
CA LEU A 7 -3.21 8.73 -1.40
C LEU A 7 -2.42 9.24 -0.19
N ASP A 8 -2.92 10.33 0.40
CA ASP A 8 -2.53 10.74 1.75
C ASP A 8 -3.21 9.84 2.78
N LEU A 9 -2.46 8.86 3.28
CA LEU A 9 -2.95 7.85 4.23
C LEU A 9 -2.88 8.30 5.69
N ARG A 10 -2.79 9.60 6.00
CA ARG A 10 -2.94 10.08 7.38
C ARG A 10 -4.39 9.92 7.82
N SER A 11 -4.63 9.54 9.07
CA SER A 11 -5.99 9.30 9.61
C SER A 11 -6.91 10.52 9.54
N GLN A 12 -6.35 11.73 9.48
CA GLN A 12 -7.09 12.98 9.29
C GLN A 12 -7.59 13.21 7.86
N LYS A 13 -7.06 12.46 6.88
CA LYS A 13 -7.34 12.60 5.44
C LYS A 13 -7.98 11.37 4.82
N PHE A 14 -7.66 10.19 5.36
CA PHE A 14 -8.24 8.92 4.98
C PHE A 14 -8.56 8.17 6.28
N GLY A 15 -9.79 8.31 6.76
CA GLY A 15 -10.29 7.83 8.04
C GLY A 15 -10.54 6.32 8.09
N ALA A 16 -11.08 5.86 9.23
CA ALA A 16 -11.51 4.48 9.38
C ALA A 16 -12.65 4.17 8.40
N ASP A 17 -12.59 2.98 7.79
CA ASP A 17 -13.55 2.51 6.79
C ASP A 17 -13.63 3.35 5.50
N ASP A 18 -12.74 4.33 5.32
CA ASP A 18 -12.65 5.07 4.06
C ASP A 18 -12.16 4.15 2.93
N ILE A 19 -12.75 4.37 1.76
CA ILE A 19 -12.46 3.62 0.54
C ILE A 19 -12.25 4.58 -0.63
N ALA A 20 -11.22 4.36 -1.44
CA ALA A 20 -10.96 5.17 -2.62
C ALA A 20 -10.25 4.38 -3.72
N GLN A 21 -10.59 4.70 -4.97
CA GLN A 21 -9.82 4.29 -6.14
C GLN A 21 -8.52 5.09 -6.20
N THR A 22 -7.42 4.40 -6.43
CA THR A 22 -6.08 4.98 -6.48
C THR A 22 -5.10 4.06 -7.21
N ARG A 23 -3.83 4.47 -7.25
CA ARG A 23 -2.73 3.63 -7.71
C ARG A 23 -1.89 3.15 -6.52
N VAL A 24 -1.62 1.86 -6.46
CA VAL A 24 -0.78 1.23 -5.43
C VAL A 24 0.28 0.37 -6.09
N GLY A 25 1.57 0.59 -5.81
CA GLY A 25 2.65 -0.19 -6.43
C GLY A 25 2.58 -0.19 -7.95
N HIS A 26 2.23 0.98 -8.53
CA HIS A 26 2.02 1.23 -9.96
C HIS A 26 0.76 0.62 -10.61
N ILE A 27 -0.04 -0.17 -9.90
CA ILE A 27 -1.30 -0.74 -10.44
C ILE A 27 -2.53 0.05 -10.01
N GLU A 28 -3.58 0.06 -10.83
CA GLU A 28 -4.90 0.54 -10.44
C GLU A 28 -5.48 -0.37 -9.35
N ALA A 29 -5.97 0.22 -8.27
CA ALA A 29 -6.51 -0.50 -7.13
C ALA A 29 -7.55 0.33 -6.37
N VAL A 30 -8.30 -0.33 -5.51
CA VAL A 30 -9.09 0.29 -4.46
C VAL A 30 -8.36 0.08 -3.14
N THR A 31 -8.12 1.17 -2.41
CA THR A 31 -7.60 1.11 -1.04
C THR A 31 -8.75 1.27 -0.08
N PHE A 32 -8.87 0.36 0.88
CA PHE A 32 -9.79 0.44 2.02
C PHE A 32 -9.00 0.49 3.31
N ARG A 33 -9.31 1.41 4.24
CA ARG A 33 -8.69 1.40 5.57
C ARG A 33 -9.45 0.44 6.49
N SER A 34 -8.89 -0.75 6.66
CA SER A 34 -9.37 -1.73 7.64
C SER A 34 -8.82 -1.45 9.05
N PRO A 35 -9.44 -2.01 10.12
CA PRO A 35 -8.97 -1.80 11.49
C PRO A 35 -7.51 -2.21 11.72
N ALA A 36 -7.01 -3.20 10.98
CA ALA A 36 -5.65 -3.71 11.08
C ALA A 36 -4.66 -3.03 10.12
N GLY A 37 -5.11 -2.16 9.21
CA GLY A 37 -4.25 -1.52 8.23
C GLY A 37 -4.98 -1.07 6.96
N PHE A 38 -4.53 -1.58 5.82
CA PHE A 38 -5.08 -1.23 4.52
C PHE A 38 -5.28 -2.48 3.68
N ASP A 39 -6.49 -2.66 3.18
CA ASP A 39 -6.81 -3.72 2.23
C ASP A 39 -6.73 -3.13 0.82
N ILE A 40 -6.05 -3.84 -0.08
CA ILE A 40 -5.84 -3.40 -1.46
C ILE A 40 -6.59 -4.37 -2.36
N LEU A 41 -7.64 -3.88 -3.02
CA LEU A 41 -8.45 -4.65 -3.96
C LEU A 41 -8.02 -4.27 -5.39
N PHE A 42 -7.65 -5.26 -6.18
CA PHE A 42 -7.13 -5.05 -7.53
C PHE A 42 -7.38 -6.28 -8.40
N ASP A 43 -7.10 -6.16 -9.70
CA ASP A 43 -7.25 -7.26 -10.64
C ASP A 43 -6.29 -8.43 -10.31
N VAL A 44 -6.84 -9.64 -10.18
CA VAL A 44 -6.07 -10.84 -9.78
C VAL A 44 -4.89 -11.14 -10.72
N THR A 45 -4.98 -10.77 -11.99
CA THR A 45 -3.88 -10.95 -12.97
C THR A 45 -2.63 -10.15 -12.62
N ALA A 46 -2.77 -9.06 -11.86
CA ALA A 46 -1.66 -8.23 -11.40
C ALA A 46 -0.98 -8.76 -10.12
N SER A 47 -1.48 -9.83 -9.51
CA SER A 47 -1.06 -10.29 -8.17
C SER A 47 0.45 -10.52 -8.05
N ALA A 48 1.06 -11.23 -9.00
CA ALA A 48 2.49 -11.50 -8.97
C ALA A 48 3.33 -10.22 -9.14
N TYR A 49 2.85 -9.28 -9.95
CA TYR A 49 3.50 -7.98 -10.11
C TYR A 49 3.40 -7.15 -8.83
N PHE A 50 2.21 -7.07 -8.24
CA PHE A 50 1.96 -6.35 -7.01
C PHE A 50 2.80 -6.89 -5.84
N ALA A 51 2.86 -8.21 -5.67
CA ALA A 51 3.67 -8.85 -4.63
C ALA A 51 5.16 -8.47 -4.74
N ARG A 52 5.71 -8.40 -5.95
CA ARG A 52 7.10 -7.95 -6.17
C ARG A 52 7.29 -6.48 -5.83
N ALA A 53 6.36 -5.61 -6.22
CA ALA A 53 6.41 -4.19 -5.88
C ALA A 53 6.41 -3.98 -4.35
N VAL A 54 5.54 -4.71 -3.64
CA VAL A 54 5.48 -4.69 -2.17
C VAL A 54 6.78 -5.20 -1.55
N ALA A 55 7.30 -6.34 -2.01
CA ALA A 55 8.53 -6.93 -1.46
C ALA A 55 9.76 -6.04 -1.65
N SER A 56 9.88 -5.38 -2.81
CA SER A 56 10.95 -4.40 -3.10
C SER A 56 10.96 -3.27 -2.05
N VAL A 57 9.78 -2.70 -1.77
CA VAL A 57 9.64 -1.65 -0.76
C VAL A 57 9.91 -2.15 0.67
N ALA A 58 9.47 -3.37 1.00
CA ALA A 58 9.73 -3.97 2.30
C ALA A 58 11.23 -4.16 2.57
N GLY A 59 11.99 -4.63 1.57
CA GLY A 59 13.44 -4.82 1.68
C GLY A 59 14.21 -3.53 1.96
N HIS A 60 13.75 -2.39 1.44
CA HIS A 60 14.33 -1.08 1.74
C HIS A 60 14.04 -0.59 3.17
N THR A 61 12.96 -1.06 3.79
CA THR A 61 12.58 -0.64 5.14
C THR A 61 13.38 -1.39 6.22
N ASP A 62 13.80 -2.63 5.92
CA ASP A 62 14.65 -3.45 6.80
C ASP A 62 16.12 -3.01 6.78
N GLN A 63 16.67 -2.67 5.61
CA GLN A 63 18.07 -2.21 5.51
C GLN A 63 18.35 -0.93 6.31
N HIS A 64 17.35 -0.08 6.53
CA HIS A 64 17.48 1.14 7.32
C HIS A 64 17.48 0.91 8.84
N ARG A 65 17.08 -0.28 9.32
CA ARG A 65 17.11 -0.67 10.75
C ARG A 65 18.39 -1.38 11.18
N GLY A 66 19.25 -1.79 10.23
CA GLY A 66 20.50 -2.49 10.50
C GLY A 66 21.75 -1.62 10.66
N HIS A 67 21.63 -0.29 10.60
CA HIS A 67 22.74 0.68 10.71
C HIS A 67 22.53 1.73 11.82
N SER A 68 21.96 1.34 12.96
CA SER A 68 21.86 2.23 14.13
C SER A 68 22.39 1.55 15.38
#